data_AF-A0A432QTQ6-F1
#
_entry.id   AF-A0A432QTQ6-F1
#
_cell.length_a   1.000
_cell.length_b   1.000
_cell.length_c   1.000
_cell.angle_alpha   90.00
_cell.angle_beta   90.00
_cell.angle_gamma   90.00
#
_symmetry.space_group_name_H-M   'P 1'
#
loop_
_entity.id
_entity.type
_entity.pdbx_description
1 polymer ?
#
loop_
_entity_poly.entity_id
_entity_poly.type
_entity_poly.pdbx_seq_one_letter_code
_entity_poly.pdbx_strand_id
1 'polypeptide(L)'
;MGIVMGALVLAILMFIFEWVRVDVVGIIMMVLLPLLGVVSPKEAISGLSSNAVVSIIAVIIIGAGLDKTGCMNVLARKILQMAGKSESRIMTLISATVAFISSFMQNIGAA
;
A
#
# COMPACT_ATOMS: atom_id res chain seq x y z
N MET A 1 12.66 -25.81 -5.97
CA MET A 1 13.09 -24.84 -4.94
C MET A 1 14.09 -23.82 -5.47
N GLY A 2 15.23 -24.24 -6.07
CA GLY A 2 16.27 -23.32 -6.55
C GLY A 2 15.81 -22.25 -7.55
N ILE A 3 14.93 -22.60 -8.49
CA ILE A 3 14.36 -21.65 -9.46
C ILE A 3 13.56 -20.54 -8.77
N VAL A 4 12.73 -20.90 -7.78
CA VAL A 4 11.91 -19.95 -7.03
C VAL A 4 12.77 -19.00 -6.21
N MET A 5 13.79 -19.55 -5.52
CA MET A 5 14.73 -18.72 -4.76
C MET A 5 15.55 -17.79 -5.68
N GLY A 6 15.96 -18.26 -6.85
CA GLY A 6 16.64 -17.45 -7.85
C GLY A 6 15.76 -16.30 -8.37
N ALA A 7 14.49 -16.58 -8.68
CA ALA A 7 13.53 -15.54 -9.07
C ALA A 7 13.27 -14.52 -7.96
N LEU A 8 13.21 -14.96 -6.70
CA LEU A 8 13.06 -14.08 -5.55
C LEU A 8 14.27 -13.16 -5.39
N VAL A 9 15.50 -13.72 -5.44
CA VAL A 9 16.73 -12.93 -5.39
C VAL A 9 16.76 -11.92 -6.55
N LEU A 10 16.42 -12.35 -7.76
CA LEU A 10 16.35 -11.47 -8.93
C LEU A 10 15.35 -10.32 -8.70
N ALA A 11 14.15 -10.59 -8.19
CA ALA A 11 13.16 -9.57 -7.88
C ALA A 11 13.66 -8.57 -6.82
N ILE A 12 14.30 -9.08 -5.75
CA ILE A 12 14.88 -8.25 -4.69
C ILE A 12 15.98 -7.34 -5.25
N LEU A 13 16.88 -7.88 -6.08
CA LEU A 13 17.94 -7.08 -6.70
C LEU A 13 17.36 -6.00 -7.62
N MET A 14 16.33 -6.33 -8.41
CA MET A 14 15.64 -5.33 -9.23
C MET A 14 14.98 -4.22 -8.41
N PHE A 15 14.46 -4.54 -7.22
CA PHE A 15 13.94 -3.52 -6.30
C PHE A 15 15.04 -2.68 -5.65
N ILE A 16 16.15 -3.29 -5.23
CA ILE A 16 17.25 -2.56 -4.57
C ILE A 16 17.96 -1.62 -5.56
N PHE A 17 18.22 -2.09 -6.77
CA PHE A 17 18.93 -1.30 -7.78
C PHE A 17 18.03 -0.33 -8.55
N GLU A 18 16.70 -0.45 -8.39
CA GLU A 18 15.68 0.38 -9.05
C GLU A 18 15.91 0.57 -10.56
N TRP A 19 16.58 -0.39 -11.23
CA TRP A 19 16.91 -0.30 -12.65
C TRP A 19 15.67 -0.19 -13.55
N VAL A 20 14.57 -0.76 -13.08
CA VAL A 20 13.26 -0.70 -13.72
C VAL A 20 12.22 -0.34 -12.67
N ARG A 21 11.15 0.33 -13.09
CA ARG A 21 10.01 0.67 -12.22
C ARG A 21 9.47 -0.59 -11.53
N VAL A 22 9.06 -0.44 -10.27
CA VAL A 22 8.46 -1.52 -9.45
C VAL A 22 7.31 -2.22 -10.19
N ASP A 23 6.46 -1.47 -10.87
CA ASP A 23 5.35 -2.02 -11.67
C ASP A 23 5.84 -2.96 -12.78
N VAL A 24 6.95 -2.60 -13.42
CA VAL A 24 7.56 -3.37 -14.51
C VAL A 24 8.18 -4.66 -13.96
N VAL A 25 8.82 -4.61 -12.79
CA VAL A 25 9.32 -5.82 -12.10
C VAL A 25 8.16 -6.80 -11.84
N GLY A 26 7.02 -6.29 -11.39
CA GLY A 26 5.80 -7.09 -11.19
C GLY A 26 5.34 -7.80 -12.47
N ILE A 27 5.28 -7.07 -13.59
CA ILE A 27 4.91 -7.64 -14.90
C ILE A 27 5.94 -8.67 -15.36
N ILE A 28 7.24 -8.40 -15.19
CA ILE A 28 8.32 -9.34 -15.53
C ILE A 28 8.12 -10.64 -14.76
N MET A 29 7.89 -10.58 -13.44
CA MET A 29 7.68 -11.77 -12.61
C MET A 29 6.40 -12.52 -12.98
N MET A 30 5.34 -11.79 -13.29
CA MET A 30 4.06 -12.35 -13.74
C MET A 30 4.17 -13.15 -15.05
N VAL A 31 5.11 -12.78 -15.93
CA VAL A 31 5.41 -13.52 -17.18
C VAL A 31 6.46 -14.61 -16.96
N LEU A 32 7.52 -14.30 -16.21
CA LEU A 32 8.67 -15.17 -16.02
C LEU A 32 8.32 -16.44 -15.23
N LEU A 33 7.52 -16.34 -14.16
CA LEU A 33 7.20 -17.49 -13.32
C LEU A 33 6.37 -18.57 -14.05
N PRO A 34 5.35 -18.23 -14.87
CA PRO A 34 4.69 -19.19 -15.75
C PRO A 34 5.59 -19.80 -16.80
N LEU A 35 6.47 -19.01 -17.44
CA LEU A 35 7.40 -19.52 -18.45
C LEU A 35 8.39 -20.52 -17.87
N LEU A 36 8.80 -20.33 -16.62
CA LEU A 36 9.65 -21.27 -15.88
C LEU A 36 8.87 -22.49 -15.36
N GLY A 37 7.56 -22.58 -15.60
CA GLY A 37 6.71 -23.67 -15.15
C GLY A 37 6.50 -23.74 -13.63
N VAL A 38 6.81 -22.65 -12.90
CA VAL A 38 6.70 -22.58 -11.44
C VAL A 38 5.24 -22.44 -11.01
N VAL A 39 4.47 -21.68 -11.79
CA VAL A 39 3.02 -21.45 -11.58
C VAL A 39 2.30 -21.54 -12.92
N SER A 40 1.01 -21.83 -12.90
CA SER A 40 0.19 -21.74 -14.11
C SER A 40 -0.06 -20.26 -14.50
N PRO A 41 -0.35 -19.96 -15.78
CA PRO A 41 -0.72 -18.61 -16.20
C PRO A 41 -1.95 -18.05 -15.45
N LYS A 42 -2.89 -18.93 -15.05
CA LYS A 42 -4.06 -18.54 -14.26
C LYS A 42 -3.68 -18.12 -12.84
N GLU A 43 -2.73 -18.81 -12.21
CA GLU A 43 -2.22 -18.47 -10.87
C GLU A 43 -1.39 -17.18 -10.88
N ALA A 44 -0.64 -16.91 -11.95
CA ALA A 44 0.06 -15.63 -12.08
C ALA A 44 -0.92 -14.44 -12.15
N ILE A 45 -2.04 -14.60 -12.86
CA ILE A 45 -3.09 -13.56 -12.97
C ILE A 45 -3.92 -13.44 -11.69
N SER A 46 -4.14 -14.52 -10.93
CA SER A 46 -4.95 -14.48 -9.72
C SER A 46 -4.38 -13.56 -8.64
N GLY A 47 -3.06 -13.30 -8.66
CA GLY A 47 -2.40 -12.31 -7.80
C GLY A 47 -2.92 -10.88 -7.97
N LEU A 48 -3.36 -10.51 -9.18
CA LEU A 48 -3.96 -9.20 -9.46
C LEU A 48 -5.33 -9.02 -8.79
N SER A 49 -6.04 -10.12 -8.52
CA SER A 49 -7.31 -10.14 -7.78
C SER A 49 -7.14 -10.50 -6.31
N SER A 50 -5.92 -10.41 -5.76
CA SER A 50 -5.69 -10.72 -4.35
C SER A 50 -6.41 -9.73 -3.43
N ASN A 51 -6.79 -10.20 -2.24
CA ASN A 51 -7.43 -9.35 -1.22
C ASN A 51 -6.61 -8.07 -0.95
N ALA A 52 -5.28 -8.17 -0.94
CA ALA A 52 -4.40 -7.01 -0.76
C ALA A 52 -4.56 -5.97 -1.87
N VAL A 53 -4.58 -6.38 -3.14
CA VAL A 53 -4.76 -5.45 -4.27
C VAL A 53 -6.14 -4.80 -4.22
N VAL A 54 -7.19 -5.57 -3.96
CA VAL A 54 -8.56 -5.05 -3.82
C VAL A 54 -8.66 -4.05 -2.66
N SER A 55 -8.03 -4.34 -1.52
CA SER A 55 -7.97 -3.43 -0.38
C SER A 55 -7.26 -2.11 -0.72
N ILE A 56 -6.13 -2.16 -1.43
CA ILE A 56 -5.42 -0.93 -1.89
C ILE A 56 -6.34 -0.09 -2.78
N ILE A 57 -7.00 -0.72 -3.75
CA ILE A 57 -7.94 -0.02 -4.65
C ILE A 57 -9.07 0.64 -3.84
N ALA A 58 -9.65 -0.08 -2.87
CA ALA A 58 -10.71 0.47 -2.01
C ALA A 58 -10.22 1.68 -1.20
N VAL A 59 -9.03 1.60 -0.60
CA VAL A 59 -8.42 2.71 0.15
C VAL A 59 -8.19 3.93 -0.75
N ILE A 60 -7.67 3.73 -1.96
CA ILE A 60 -7.45 4.83 -2.93
C ILE A 60 -8.78 5.51 -3.29
N ILE A 61 -9.83 4.72 -3.55
CA ILE A 61 -11.16 5.25 -3.88
C ILE A 61 -11.75 6.02 -2.69
N ILE A 62 -11.64 5.47 -1.47
CA ILE A 62 -12.13 6.12 -0.25
C ILE A 62 -11.37 7.41 0.00
N GLY A 63 -10.04 7.41 -0.08
CA GLY A 63 -9.20 8.60 0.07
C GLY A 63 -9.60 9.70 -0.91
N ALA A 64 -9.72 9.37 -2.20
CA ALA A 64 -10.18 10.31 -3.21
C ALA A 64 -11.61 10.83 -2.95
N GLY A 65 -12.50 9.98 -2.43
CA GLY A 65 -13.85 10.37 -2.03
C GLY A 65 -13.87 11.33 -0.83
N LEU A 66 -13.04 11.08 0.18
CA LEU A 66 -12.90 11.92 1.37
C LEU A 66 -12.30 13.28 1.02
N ASP A 67 -11.33 13.33 0.10
CA ASP A 67 -10.74 14.57 -0.40
C ASP A 67 -11.74 15.39 -1.20
N LYS A 68 -12.46 14.76 -2.13
CA LYS A 68 -13.48 15.44 -2.95
C LYS A 68 -14.66 15.98 -2.12
N THR A 69 -15.06 15.29 -1.06
CA THR A 69 -16.16 15.72 -0.18
C THR A 69 -15.72 16.79 0.82
N GLY A 70 -14.42 17.05 0.97
CA GLY A 70 -13.89 17.97 1.97
C GLY A 70 -14.04 17.45 3.41
N CYS A 71 -14.41 16.19 3.60
CA CYS A 71 -14.55 15.56 4.92
C CYS A 71 -13.23 15.62 5.70
N MET A 72 -12.11 15.40 5.01
CA MET A 72 -10.76 15.56 5.57
C MET A 72 -10.51 16.97 6.12
N ASN A 73 -11.01 18.01 5.46
CA ASN A 73 -10.86 19.40 5.92
C ASN A 73 -11.68 19.67 7.20
N VAL A 74 -12.87 19.08 7.31
CA VAL A 74 -13.72 19.20 8.50
C VAL A 74 -13.08 18.48 9.69
N LEU A 75 -12.58 17.27 9.49
CA LEU A 75 -11.85 16.50 10.50
C LEU A 75 -10.59 17.24 10.96
N ALA A 76 -9.77 17.72 10.03
CA ALA A 76 -8.56 18.48 10.32
C ALA A 76 -8.86 19.74 11.15
N ARG A 77 -9.88 20.52 10.77
CA ARG A 77 -10.30 21.70 11.56
C ARG A 77 -10.75 21.33 12.98
N LYS A 78 -11.48 20.22 13.14
CA LYS A 78 -11.95 19.77 14.45
C LYS A 78 -10.78 19.34 15.35
N ILE A 79 -9.80 18.63 14.79
CA ILE A 79 -8.56 18.25 15.49
C ILE A 79 -7.78 19.50 15.91
N LEU A 80 -7.61 20.48 15.00
CA LEU A 80 -6.91 21.74 15.30
C LEU A 80 -7.62 22.56 16.39
N GLN A 81 -8.95 22.63 16.36
CA GLN A 81 -9.73 23.30 17.42
C GLN A 81 -9.54 22.63 18.79
N MET A 82 -9.47 21.29 18.84
CA MET A 82 -9.23 20.54 20.09
C MET A 82 -7.79 20.64 20.59
N ALA A 83 -6.82 20.76 19.67
CA ALA A 83 -5.40 20.86 20.01
C ALA A 83 -4.98 22.28 20.45
N GLY A 84 -5.66 23.32 19.98
CA GLY A 84 -5.36 24.72 20.32
C GLY A 84 -4.09 25.23 19.64
N LYS A 85 -3.29 26.06 20.35
CA LYS A 85 -2.09 26.75 19.79
C LYS A 85 -0.76 26.01 20.01
N SER A 86 -0.75 24.88 20.73
CA SER A 86 0.48 24.16 21.04
C SER A 86 0.79 23.10 19.99
N GLU A 87 1.90 23.27 19.27
CA GLU A 87 2.38 22.36 18.23
C GLU A 87 2.58 20.92 18.74
N SER A 88 3.11 20.76 19.97
CA SER A 88 3.28 19.45 20.62
C SER A 88 1.95 18.73 20.87
N ARG A 89 0.88 19.48 21.14
CA ARG A 89 -0.46 18.92 21.36
C ARG A 89 -1.12 18.51 20.06
N ILE A 90 -0.90 19.28 18.97
CA ILE A 90 -1.35 18.94 17.62
C ILE A 90 -0.71 17.62 17.17
N MET A 91 0.62 17.52 17.29
CA MET A 91 1.36 16.31 16.91
C MET A 91 0.89 15.08 17.69
N THR A 92 0.71 15.21 19.01
CA THR A 92 0.20 14.11 19.85
C THR A 92 -1.21 13.69 19.44
N LEU A 93 -2.14 14.63 19.20
CA LEU A 93 -3.52 14.32 18.84
C LEU A 93 -3.63 13.66 17.46
N ILE A 94 -2.89 14.16 16.47
CA ILE A 94 -2.86 13.56 15.12
C ILE A 94 -2.26 12.15 15.21
N SER A 95 -1.09 12.00 15.82
CA SER A 95 -0.44 10.69 15.98
C SER A 95 -1.30 9.70 16.76
N ALA A 96 -2.00 10.13 17.82
CA ALA A 96 -2.91 9.26 18.56
C ALA A 96 -4.12 8.84 17.71
N THR A 97 -4.68 9.75 16.91
CA THR A 97 -5.80 9.44 16.02
C THR A 97 -5.38 8.45 14.92
N VAL A 98 -4.22 8.69 14.29
CA VAL A 98 -3.65 7.80 13.28
C VAL A 98 -3.28 6.45 13.89
N ALA A 99 -2.65 6.42 15.06
CA ALA A 99 -2.28 5.18 15.74
C ALA A 99 -3.52 4.35 16.14
N PHE A 100 -4.58 5.01 16.62
CA PHE A 100 -5.83 4.34 16.93
C PHE A 100 -6.45 3.72 15.66
N ILE A 101 -6.58 4.48 14.58
CA ILE A 101 -7.13 3.98 13.31
C ILE A 101 -6.24 2.87 12.72
N SER A 102 -4.91 3.06 12.71
CA SER A 102 -3.92 2.09 12.21
C SER A 102 -3.85 0.82 13.04
N SER A 103 -4.32 0.83 14.30
CA SER A 103 -4.39 -0.39 15.11
C SER A 103 -5.49 -1.36 14.64
N PHE A 104 -6.51 -0.85 13.94
CA PHE A 104 -7.60 -1.64 13.36
C PHE A 104 -7.45 -1.88 11.85
N MET A 105 -6.56 -1.16 11.15
CA MET A 105 -6.30 -1.30 9.72
C MET A 105 -4.95 -1.98 9.45
N GLN A 106 -4.88 -2.92 8.50
CA GLN A 106 -3.59 -3.36 7.94
C GLN A 106 -2.89 -2.14 7.32
N ASN A 107 -1.56 -2.00 7.54
CA ASN A 107 -0.66 -0.88 7.20
C ASN A 107 -0.84 -0.16 5.84
N ILE A 108 -1.65 -0.69 4.94
CA ILE A 108 -1.93 -0.17 3.61
C ILE A 108 -2.75 1.13 3.63
N GLY A 109 -3.63 1.34 4.62
CA GLY A 109 -4.53 2.51 4.64
C GLY A 109 -4.24 3.57 5.70
N ALA A 110 -3.09 3.48 6.38
CA ALA A 110 -2.65 4.46 7.39
C ALA A 110 -1.58 5.44 6.88
N ALA A 111 -1.26 5.38 5.58
CA ALA A 111 -0.30 6.25 4.90
C ALA A 111 -1.00 7.30 4.04
#